data_AF-A0AAE6WHT9-F1
#
_entry.id   AF-A0AAE6WHT9-F1
#
_cell.length_a   1.000
_cell.length_b   1.000
_cell.length_c   1.000
_cell.angle_alpha   90.00
_cell.angle_beta   90.00
_cell.angle_gamma   90.00
#
_symmetry.space_group_name_H-M   'P 1'
#
loop_
_entity.id
_entity.type
_entity.pdbx_description
1 polymer ?
#
loop_
_entity_poly.entity_id
_entity_poly.type
_entity_poly.pdbx_seq_one_letter_code
_entity_poly.pdbx_strand_id
1 'polypeptide(L)'
;MYWLLTSTFEQSITNAIILILVFDVVGSVIVLGPLILFVKWLLNRIRRTSKQSSTLSIATRDYLFNTNMTQELYIFGFDNKLITSGYLDYQQGADNNYFDLSLMPLDTPDVDYDYEVVSRAASKHSNSRVLVDFEKKIKIFVFRS
;
A
#
# COMPACT_ATOMS: atom_id res chain seq x y z
N MET A 1 58.95 -34.57 -12.86
CA MET A 1 57.86 -34.82 -13.83
C MET A 1 56.56 -35.23 -13.14
N TYR A 2 56.56 -36.24 -12.26
CA TYR A 2 55.38 -36.67 -11.49
C TYR A 2 54.69 -35.54 -10.69
N TRP A 3 55.46 -34.76 -9.92
CA TRP A 3 54.94 -33.64 -9.12
C TRP A 3 54.28 -32.50 -9.93
N LEU A 4 54.73 -32.27 -11.17
CA LEU A 4 54.15 -31.25 -12.05
C LEU A 4 52.84 -31.74 -12.69
N LEU A 5 52.72 -33.06 -12.89
CA LEU A 5 51.50 -33.68 -13.41
C LEU A 5 50.42 -33.76 -12.32
N THR A 6 50.79 -34.02 -11.06
CA THR A 6 49.83 -34.03 -9.95
C THR A 6 49.35 -32.62 -9.59
N SER A 7 50.23 -31.61 -9.59
CA SER A 7 49.84 -30.23 -9.28
C SER A 7 48.90 -29.62 -10.33
N THR A 8 49.13 -29.93 -11.62
CA THR A 8 48.26 -29.47 -12.71
C THR A 8 46.90 -30.18 -12.70
N PHE A 9 46.88 -31.46 -12.31
CA PHE A 9 45.64 -32.22 -12.14
C PHE A 9 44.79 -31.69 -10.98
N GLU A 10 45.37 -31.46 -9.80
CA GLU A 10 44.66 -30.87 -8.66
C GLU A 10 44.12 -29.46 -8.95
N GLN A 11 44.88 -28.66 -9.68
CA GLN A 11 44.44 -27.31 -10.08
C GLN A 11 43.28 -27.35 -11.08
N SER A 12 43.25 -28.32 -11.99
CA SER A 12 42.13 -28.50 -12.92
C SER A 12 40.85 -28.96 -12.21
N ILE A 13 40.95 -29.86 -11.23
CA ILE A 13 39.82 -30.28 -10.38
C ILE A 13 39.30 -29.09 -9.57
N THR A 14 40.19 -28.31 -8.96
CA THR A 14 39.81 -27.13 -8.17
C THR A 14 39.06 -26.11 -9.04
N ASN A 15 39.55 -25.85 -10.25
CA ASN A 15 38.88 -24.95 -11.18
C ASN A 15 37.51 -25.47 -11.63
N ALA A 16 37.37 -26.78 -11.84
CA ALA A 16 36.08 -27.38 -12.20
C ALA A 16 35.05 -27.25 -11.08
N ILE A 17 35.46 -27.46 -9.82
CA ILE A 17 34.58 -27.30 -8.64
C ILE A 17 34.13 -25.85 -8.50
N ILE A 18 35.05 -24.89 -8.65
CA ILE A 18 34.73 -23.45 -8.58
C ILE A 18 33.75 -23.08 -9.70
N LEU A 19 33.96 -23.58 -10.92
CA LEU A 19 33.08 -23.30 -12.05
C LEU A 19 31.66 -23.82 -11.83
N ILE A 20 31.52 -25.06 -11.33
CA ILE A 20 30.23 -25.66 -11.00
C ILE A 20 29.50 -24.85 -9.92
N LEU A 21 30.21 -24.44 -8.87
CA LEU A 21 29.65 -23.60 -7.80
C LEU A 21 29.16 -22.25 -8.32
N VAL A 22 29.92 -21.61 -9.21
CA VAL A 22 29.51 -20.34 -9.83
C VAL A 22 28.27 -20.54 -10.70
N PHE A 23 28.22 -21.61 -11.50
CA PHE A 23 27.04 -21.91 -12.32
C PHE A 23 25.80 -22.24 -11.49
N ASP A 24 25.96 -22.94 -10.37
CA ASP A 24 24.86 -23.27 -9.47
C ASP A 24 24.28 -22.01 -8.78
N VAL A 25 25.16 -21.13 -8.28
CA VAL A 25 24.76 -19.86 -7.65
C VAL A 25 24.15 -18.90 -8.68
N VAL A 26 24.78 -18.75 -9.85
CA VAL A 26 24.27 -17.85 -10.90
C VAL A 26 22.97 -18.40 -11.50
N GLY A 27 22.91 -19.71 -11.76
CA GLY A 27 21.73 -20.39 -12.29
C GLY A 27 20.55 -20.30 -11.32
N SER A 28 20.77 -20.53 -10.03
CA SER A 28 19.72 -20.39 -9.02
C SER A 28 19.20 -18.95 -8.91
N VAL A 29 20.06 -17.93 -8.98
CA VAL A 29 19.62 -16.52 -8.98
C VAL A 29 18.85 -16.15 -10.25
N ILE A 30 19.32 -16.58 -11.43
CA ILE A 30 18.68 -16.29 -12.72
C ILE A 30 17.36 -17.04 -12.88
N VAL A 31 17.19 -18.22 -12.29
CA VAL A 31 15.95 -19.00 -12.41
C VAL A 31 14.96 -18.66 -11.30
N LEU A 32 15.40 -18.62 -10.03
CA LEU A 32 14.50 -18.41 -8.90
C LEU A 32 14.03 -16.95 -8.79
N GLY A 33 14.90 -15.98 -9.12
CA GLY A 33 14.55 -14.55 -9.05
C GLY A 33 13.34 -14.18 -9.92
N PRO A 34 13.38 -14.46 -11.24
CA PRO A 34 12.25 -14.23 -12.15
C PRO A 34 11.01 -15.05 -11.79
N LEU A 35 11.18 -16.26 -11.27
CA LEU A 35 10.06 -17.11 -10.87
C LEU A 35 9.30 -16.51 -9.67
N ILE A 36 10.01 -15.98 -8.68
CA ILE A 36 9.38 -15.26 -7.55
C ILE A 36 8.64 -14.01 -8.03
N LEU A 37 9.23 -13.24 -8.94
CA LEU A 37 8.58 -12.06 -9.52
C LEU A 37 7.34 -12.44 -10.33
N PHE A 38 7.40 -13.53 -11.10
CA PHE A 38 6.29 -14.05 -11.88
C PHE A 38 5.13 -14.51 -10.99
N VAL A 39 5.42 -15.26 -9.92
CA VAL A 39 4.39 -15.68 -8.94
C VAL A 39 3.72 -14.47 -8.29
N LYS A 40 4.49 -13.45 -7.88
CA LYS A 40 3.93 -12.20 -7.33
C LYS A 40 3.02 -11.48 -8.33
N TRP A 41 3.45 -11.37 -9.58
CA TRP A 41 2.65 -10.76 -10.64
C TRP A 41 1.37 -11.55 -10.92
N LEU A 42 1.45 -12.89 -10.98
CA LEU A 42 0.31 -13.77 -11.24
C LEU A 42 -0.73 -13.67 -10.11
N LEU A 43 -0.28 -13.72 -8.85
CA LEU A 43 -1.13 -13.53 -7.68
C LEU A 43 -1.83 -12.17 -7.71
N ASN A 44 -1.09 -11.10 -8.00
CA ASN A 44 -1.67 -9.76 -8.12
C ASN A 44 -2.67 -9.66 -9.27
N ARG A 45 -2.44 -10.35 -10.40
CA ARG A 45 -3.35 -10.36 -11.54
C ARG A 45 -4.64 -11.11 -11.24
N ILE A 46 -4.56 -12.30 -10.65
CA ILE A 46 -5.73 -13.10 -10.25
C ILE A 46 -6.60 -12.30 -9.26
N ARG A 47 -5.98 -11.63 -8.29
CA ARG A 47 -6.70 -10.86 -7.26
C ARG A 47 -7.39 -9.61 -7.81
N ARG A 48 -6.76 -8.92 -8.78
CA ARG A 48 -7.39 -7.81 -9.51
C ARG A 48 -8.65 -8.26 -10.26
N THR A 49 -8.62 -9.44 -10.87
CA THR A 49 -9.81 -10.03 -11.53
C THR A 49 -10.90 -10.41 -10.51
N SER A 50 -10.52 -10.76 -9.28
CA SER A 50 -11.43 -11.16 -8.20
C SER A 50 -12.01 -9.99 -7.37
N LYS A 51 -11.74 -8.72 -7.72
CA LYS A 51 -12.14 -7.53 -6.93
C LYS A 51 -11.73 -7.60 -5.44
N GLN A 52 -10.67 -8.34 -5.12
CA GLN A 52 -10.17 -8.44 -3.75
C GLN A 52 -9.31 -7.22 -3.40
N SER A 53 -9.39 -6.77 -2.15
CA SER A 53 -8.58 -5.65 -1.65
C SER A 53 -7.09 -5.90 -1.86
N SER A 54 -6.37 -4.86 -2.28
CA SER A 54 -4.91 -4.89 -2.40
C SER A 54 -4.31 -5.02 -1.00
N THR A 55 -3.53 -6.08 -0.75
CA THR A 55 -2.69 -6.20 0.44
C THR A 55 -1.47 -5.31 0.27
N LEU A 56 -1.66 -4.01 0.48
CA LEU A 56 -0.55 -3.08 0.66
C LEU A 56 -0.06 -3.21 2.09
N SER A 57 1.26 -3.22 2.30
CA SER A 57 1.85 -3.21 3.65
C SER A 57 1.77 -1.83 4.32
N ILE A 58 1.18 -0.86 3.63
CA ILE A 58 1.00 0.50 4.11
C ILE A 58 -0.26 0.51 4.97
N ALA A 59 -0.23 1.21 6.11
CA ALA A 59 -1.40 1.38 6.95
C ALA A 59 -2.55 2.00 6.13
N THR A 60 -3.79 1.54 6.36
CA THR A 60 -4.97 2.06 5.66
C THR A 60 -5.08 3.59 5.76
N ARG A 61 -4.64 4.17 6.88
CA ARG A 61 -4.51 5.61 7.12
C ARG A 61 -3.58 6.30 6.11
N ASP A 62 -2.34 5.86 6.03
CA ASP A 62 -1.35 6.47 5.14
C ASP A 62 -1.81 6.34 3.69
N TYR A 63 -2.43 5.22 3.33
CA TYR A 63 -3.07 5.07 2.02
C TYR A 63 -4.23 6.06 1.78
N LEU A 64 -4.97 6.42 2.82
CA LEU A 64 -6.17 7.27 2.76
C LEU A 64 -5.85 8.78 2.75
N PHE A 65 -4.80 9.21 3.47
CA PHE A 65 -4.50 10.62 3.68
C PHE A 65 -3.13 11.07 3.15
N ASN A 66 -2.22 10.15 2.83
CA ASN A 66 -0.91 10.54 2.26
C ASN A 66 -1.03 10.75 0.74
N THR A 67 -1.48 11.93 0.34
CA THR A 67 -1.64 12.34 -1.06
C THR A 67 -1.29 13.81 -1.22
N ASN A 68 -0.81 14.20 -2.40
CA ASN A 68 -0.51 15.60 -2.75
C ASN A 68 -1.76 16.36 -3.26
N MET A 69 -2.95 15.85 -2.97
CA MET A 69 -4.22 16.41 -3.46
C MET A 69 -4.91 17.12 -2.30
N THR A 70 -5.68 18.16 -2.58
CA THR A 70 -6.55 18.75 -1.57
C THR A 70 -7.58 17.71 -1.16
N GLN A 71 -7.76 17.53 0.16
CA GLN A 71 -8.67 16.53 0.69
C GLN A 71 -9.78 17.22 1.45
N GLU A 72 -11.00 17.06 0.98
CA GLU A 72 -12.21 17.50 1.69
C GLU A 72 -12.78 16.32 2.47
N LEU A 73 -13.04 16.54 3.75
CA LEU A 73 -13.41 15.51 4.71
C LEU A 73 -14.81 15.77 5.26
N TYR A 74 -15.59 14.70 5.33
CA TYR A 74 -16.87 14.68 6.03
C TYR A 74 -16.88 13.53 7.02
N ILE A 75 -17.02 13.84 8.31
CA ILE A 75 -16.99 12.87 9.39
C ILE A 75 -18.42 12.68 9.91
N PHE A 76 -18.93 11.46 9.78
CA PHE A 76 -20.26 11.08 10.26
C PHE A 76 -20.17 10.08 11.40
N GLY A 77 -21.10 10.17 12.35
CA GLY A 77 -21.39 9.09 13.28
C GLY A 77 -22.08 7.91 12.60
N PHE A 78 -22.14 6.76 13.27
CA PHE A 78 -22.92 5.61 12.80
C PHE A 78 -24.43 5.87 12.79
N ASP A 79 -24.89 6.86 13.57
CA ASP A 79 -26.24 7.41 13.51
C ASP A 79 -26.48 8.31 12.28
N ASN A 80 -25.49 8.40 11.38
CA ASN A 80 -25.48 9.21 10.16
C ASN A 80 -25.57 10.72 10.40
N LYS A 81 -25.32 11.20 11.61
CA LYS A 81 -25.21 12.64 11.88
C LYS A 81 -23.81 13.13 11.56
N LEU A 82 -23.73 14.32 10.97
CA LEU A 82 -22.45 14.98 10.74
C LEU A 82 -21.84 15.36 12.08
N ILE A 83 -20.59 14.95 12.31
CA ILE A 83 -19.79 15.34 13.46
C ILE A 83 -19.03 16.64 13.12
N THR A 84 -18.37 16.67 11.97
CA THR A 84 -17.63 17.83 11.46
C THR A 84 -17.28 17.65 9.98
N SER A 85 -16.99 18.76 9.30
CA SER A 85 -16.46 18.76 7.93
C SER A 85 -15.35 19.81 7.75
N GLY A 86 -14.51 19.63 6.74
CA GLY A 86 -13.40 20.57 6.48
C GLY A 86 -12.38 20.05 5.48
N TYR A 87 -11.46 20.93 5.08
CA TYR A 87 -10.29 20.55 4.32
C TYR A 87 -9.21 20.00 5.26
N LEU A 88 -8.59 18.88 4.90
CA LEU A 88 -7.45 18.35 5.64
C LEU A 88 -6.26 19.30 5.49
N ASP A 89 -5.83 19.87 6.61
CA ASP A 89 -4.66 20.76 6.69
C ASP A 89 -3.44 19.99 7.18
N TYR A 90 -3.59 19.30 8.30
CA TYR A 90 -2.50 18.55 8.93
C TYR A 90 -2.99 17.26 9.58
N GLN A 91 -2.14 16.24 9.53
CA GLN A 91 -2.29 15.00 10.29
C GLN A 91 -0.94 14.61 10.91
N GLN A 92 -0.96 14.17 12.16
CA GLN A 92 0.25 13.69 12.81
C GLN A 92 0.58 12.27 12.32
N GLY A 93 1.72 12.10 11.65
CA GLY A 93 2.14 10.80 11.12
C GLY A 93 2.79 9.87 12.15
N ALA A 94 3.37 10.44 13.23
CA ALA A 94 4.24 9.73 14.18
C ALA A 94 3.47 8.83 15.15
N ASP A 95 2.33 9.30 15.65
CA ASP A 95 1.42 8.50 16.45
C ASP A 95 0.33 7.96 15.53
N ASN A 96 -0.01 6.67 15.65
CA ASN A 96 -0.96 6.01 14.76
C ASN A 96 -2.43 6.48 14.99
N ASN A 97 -2.61 7.64 15.63
CA ASN A 97 -3.88 8.20 16.03
C ASN A 97 -4.41 9.16 14.94
N TYR A 98 -5.21 8.62 14.03
CA TYR A 98 -5.87 9.40 12.98
C TYR A 98 -7.06 10.24 13.47
N PHE A 99 -7.32 10.28 14.79
CA PHE A 99 -8.31 11.17 15.38
C PHE A 99 -7.80 12.59 15.62
N ASP A 100 -6.49 12.78 15.55
CA ASP A 100 -5.88 14.09 15.67
C ASP A 100 -5.71 14.67 14.25
N LEU A 101 -6.83 15.12 13.68
CA LEU A 101 -6.89 15.79 12.38
C LEU A 101 -7.02 17.30 12.59
N SER A 102 -6.16 18.07 11.93
CA SER A 102 -6.37 19.51 11.75
C SER A 102 -7.21 19.71 10.50
N LEU A 103 -8.41 20.27 10.69
CA LEU A 103 -9.32 20.62 9.61
C LEU A 103 -9.35 22.14 9.46
N MET A 104 -9.11 22.62 8.24
CA MET A 104 -9.50 23.97 7.84
C MET A 104 -11.02 23.98 7.59
N PRO A 105 -11.75 24.98 8.11
CA PRO A 105 -13.19 25.09 7.85
C PRO A 105 -13.51 25.17 6.35
N LEU A 106 -14.66 24.65 5.95
CA LEU A 106 -15.21 24.90 4.62
C LEU A 106 -15.67 26.37 4.50
N ASP A 107 -15.73 26.87 3.27
CA ASP A 107 -16.20 28.24 2.98
C ASP A 107 -17.65 28.49 3.45
N THR A 108 -18.43 27.42 3.55
CA THR A 108 -19.76 27.42 4.15
C THR A 108 -19.69 26.81 5.55
N PRO A 109 -20.35 27.41 6.58
CA PRO A 109 -20.39 26.83 7.92
C PRO A 109 -20.95 25.40 7.89
N ASP A 110 -20.61 24.59 8.89
CA ASP A 110 -21.11 23.22 9.09
C ASP A 110 -22.65 23.21 9.21
N VAL A 111 -23.35 23.34 8.09
CA VAL A 111 -24.80 23.17 8.02
C VAL A 111 -25.03 21.71 7.64
N ASP A 112 -25.49 20.94 8.62
CA ASP A 112 -26.04 19.58 8.59
C ASP A 112 -25.99 18.90 7.20
N TYR A 113 -24.78 18.57 6.74
CA TYR A 113 -24.61 17.86 5.48
C TYR A 113 -25.27 16.50 5.61
N ASP A 114 -26.28 16.23 4.77
CA ASP A 114 -26.97 14.95 4.78
C ASP A 114 -26.03 13.82 4.33
N TYR A 115 -25.93 12.79 5.16
CA TYR A 115 -25.19 11.57 4.87
C TYR A 115 -25.55 10.96 3.52
N GLU A 116 -26.84 10.95 3.12
CA GLU A 116 -27.24 10.40 1.83
C GLU A 116 -26.66 11.19 0.66
N VAL A 117 -26.59 12.51 0.79
CA VAL A 117 -26.03 13.38 -0.24
C VAL A 117 -24.53 13.13 -0.36
N VAL A 118 -23.81 13.13 0.76
CA VAL A 118 -22.35 12.94 0.78
C VAL A 118 -21.98 11.52 0.32
N SER A 119 -22.66 10.48 0.81
CA SER A 119 -22.39 9.10 0.40
C SER A 119 -22.68 8.86 -1.09
N ARG A 120 -23.75 9.45 -1.63
CA ARG A 120 -24.06 9.41 -3.06
C ARG A 120 -23.01 10.17 -3.87
N ALA A 121 -22.57 11.34 -3.42
CA ALA A 121 -21.48 12.07 -4.07
C ALA A 121 -20.20 11.23 -4.08
N ALA A 122 -19.79 10.68 -2.94
CA ALA A 122 -18.60 9.84 -2.83
C ALA A 122 -18.64 8.67 -3.82
N SER A 123 -19.80 8.00 -3.98
CA SER A 123 -19.95 6.89 -4.94
C SER A 123 -19.69 7.25 -6.41
N LYS A 124 -19.82 8.53 -6.77
CA LYS A 124 -19.59 9.04 -8.14
C LYS A 124 -18.14 9.49 -8.39
N HIS A 125 -17.38 9.78 -7.34
CA HIS A 125 -16.00 10.23 -7.45
C HIS A 125 -15.04 9.04 -7.40
N SER A 126 -14.29 8.80 -8.48
CA SER A 126 -13.31 7.69 -8.57
C SER A 126 -12.17 7.76 -7.54
N ASN A 127 -11.84 8.98 -7.09
CA ASN A 127 -10.79 9.24 -6.12
C ASN A 127 -11.32 9.39 -4.68
N SER A 128 -12.63 9.26 -4.46
CA SER A 128 -13.16 9.29 -3.11
C SER A 128 -12.76 8.03 -2.34
N ARG A 129 -12.59 8.16 -1.04
CA ARG A 129 -12.34 7.03 -0.15
C ARG A 129 -13.23 7.14 1.08
N VAL A 130 -13.58 5.98 1.65
CA VAL A 130 -14.33 5.92 2.91
C VAL A 130 -13.51 5.13 3.90
N LEU A 131 -13.21 5.74 5.05
CA LEU A 131 -12.69 5.04 6.22
C LEU A 131 -13.85 4.77 7.16
N VAL A 132 -13.99 3.52 7.59
CA VAL A 132 -14.97 3.13 8.61
C VAL A 132 -14.20 2.68 9.83
N ASP A 133 -14.41 3.38 10.94
CA ASP A 133 -13.88 2.99 12.24
C ASP A 133 -15.00 2.47 13.13
N PHE A 134 -14.92 1.19 13.47
CA PHE A 134 -15.86 0.51 14.34
C PHE A 134 -15.64 0.82 15.82
N GLU A 135 -14.41 1.15 16.24
CA GLU A 135 -14.09 1.46 17.63
C GLU A 135 -14.70 2.81 18.03
N LYS A 136 -14.44 3.85 17.25
CA LYS A 136 -15.04 5.18 17.50
C LYS A 136 -16.44 5.34 16.90
N LYS A 137 -16.94 4.35 16.14
CA LYS A 137 -18.26 4.36 15.49
C LYS A 137 -18.44 5.57 14.57
N ILE A 138 -17.45 5.82 13.72
CA ILE A 138 -17.47 6.91 12.74
C ILE A 138 -17.19 6.43 11.32
N LYS A 139 -17.62 7.24 10.36
CA LYS A 139 -17.38 7.08 8.92
C LYS A 139 -16.76 8.37 8.41
N ILE A 140 -15.58 8.30 7.81
CA ILE A 140 -14.90 9.46 7.21
C ILE A 140 -14.97 9.31 5.70
N PHE A 141 -15.65 10.24 5.05
CA PHE A 141 -15.63 10.39 3.59
C PHE A 141 -14.53 11.36 3.21
N VAL A 142 -13.67 10.93 2.29
CA VAL A 142 -12.54 11.72 1.79
C VAL A 142 -12.74 11.96 0.31
N PHE A 143 -12.93 13.21 -0.08
CA PHE A 143 -12.92 13.64 -1.47
C PHE A 143 -11.54 14.17 -1.79
N ARG A 144 -10.96 13.69 -2.90
CA ARG A 144 -9.64 14.11 -3.37
C ARG A 144 -9.83 14.84 -4.68
N SER A 145 -9.45 16.12 -4.70
CA SER A 145 -9.49 17.01 -5.87
C SER A 145 -8.09 17.40 -6.31
#